data_AF-A0A932SD36-F1
#
_entry.id   AF-A0A932SD36-F1
#
_cell.length_a   1.000
_cell.length_b   1.000
_cell.length_c   1.000
_cell.angle_alpha   90.00
_cell.angle_beta   90.00
_cell.angle_gamma   90.00
#
_symmetry.space_group_name_H-M   'P 1'
#
loop_
_entity.id
_entity.type
_entity.pdbx_description
1 polymer ?
#
loop_
_entity_poly.entity_id
_entity_poly.type
_entity_poly.pdbx_seq_one_letter_code
_entity_poly.pdbx_strand_id
1 'polypeptide(L)'
;MHQEEPIDIYFGWDRPLQGFFMFIENPECKDEEERFLYSNLNEEESHPKSIQGFLDVLESFQISLPAAMIDEVLRDGRENYGNKFVEHQIINGQYQRVQKV
;
A
#
# COMPACT_ATOMS: atom_id res chain seq x y z
N MET A 1 9.52 5.96 -5.01
CA MET A 1 9.56 7.24 -5.73
C MET A 1 8.72 7.10 -6.97
N HIS A 2 7.85 8.07 -7.23
CA HIS A 2 7.10 8.20 -8.47
C HIS A 2 7.41 9.59 -9.02
N GLN A 3 7.89 9.68 -10.27
CA GLN A 3 8.29 10.95 -10.88
C GLN A 3 9.30 11.78 -10.06
N GLU A 4 10.28 11.12 -9.44
CA GLU A 4 11.31 11.74 -8.56
C GLU A 4 10.79 12.30 -7.21
N GLU A 5 9.50 12.13 -6.91
CA GLU A 5 8.90 12.54 -5.64
C GLU A 5 8.76 11.36 -4.67
N PRO A 6 8.92 11.59 -3.35
CA PRO A 6 8.60 10.59 -2.34
C PRO A 6 7.10 10.29 -2.39
N ILE A 7 6.74 9.03 -2.20
CA ILE A 7 5.35 8.58 -2.13
C ILE A 7 5.22 7.62 -0.95
N ASP A 8 4.06 7.67 -0.30
CA ASP A 8 3.69 6.72 0.73
C ASP A 8 2.65 5.76 0.17
N ILE A 9 2.89 4.47 0.37
CA ILE A 9 2.00 3.39 -0.09
C ILE A 9 1.49 2.69 1.15
N TYR A 10 0.18 2.73 1.32
CA TYR A 10 -0.53 2.03 2.38
C TYR A 10 -1.20 0.84 1.74
N PHE A 11 -0.81 -0.37 2.14
CA PHE A 11 -1.31 -1.60 1.57
C PHE A 11 -1.53 -2.62 2.68
N GLY A 12 -2.73 -3.19 2.77
CA GLY A 12 -3.06 -4.05 3.89
C GLY A 12 -4.35 -4.83 3.74
N TRP A 13 -4.68 -5.57 4.80
CA TRP A 13 -5.91 -6.31 4.97
C TRP A 13 -6.80 -5.62 6.00
N ASP A 14 -8.03 -5.30 5.61
CA ASP A 14 -9.08 -4.87 6.52
C ASP A 14 -9.82 -6.10 7.06
N ARG A 15 -9.60 -6.40 8.35
CA ARG A 15 -10.26 -7.52 9.02
C ARG A 15 -11.78 -7.32 9.16
N PRO A 16 -12.33 -6.18 9.60
CA PRO A 16 -13.78 -5.96 9.61
C PRO A 16 -14.47 -6.17 8.24
N LEU A 17 -13.89 -5.64 7.18
CA LEU A 17 -14.45 -5.67 5.81
C LEU A 17 -14.01 -6.91 5.03
N GLN A 18 -13.10 -7.70 5.61
CA GLN A 18 -12.57 -8.95 5.07
C GLN A 18 -11.98 -8.77 3.67
N GLY A 19 -11.23 -7.70 3.41
CA GLY A 19 -10.66 -7.48 2.09
C GLY A 19 -9.39 -6.66 2.12
N PHE A 20 -8.70 -6.64 1.00
CA PHE A 20 -7.48 -5.87 0.84
C PHE A 20 -7.80 -4.42 0.50
N PHE A 21 -6.95 -3.50 0.94
CA PHE A 21 -7.05 -2.08 0.60
C PHE A 21 -5.68 -1.55 0.23
N MET A 22 -5.66 -0.57 -0.69
CA MET A 22 -4.46 0.17 -1.02
C MET A 22 -4.80 1.63 -1.33
N PHE A 23 -3.96 2.54 -0.81
CA PHE A 23 -3.90 3.90 -1.30
C PHE A 23 -2.45 4.39 -1.38
N ILE A 24 -2.22 5.28 -2.33
CA ILE A 24 -0.93 5.88 -2.62
C ILE A 24 -1.09 7.38 -2.48
N GLU A 25 -0.27 7.99 -1.64
CA GLU A 25 -0.27 9.44 -1.44
C GLU A 25 1.10 10.06 -1.74
N ASN A 26 1.06 11.31 -2.20
CA ASN A 26 2.22 12.19 -2.26
C ASN A 26 2.24 13.05 -0.99
N PRO A 27 3.11 12.75 0.00
CA PRO A 27 3.16 13.49 1.26
C PRO A 27 3.59 14.96 1.10
N GLU A 28 4.22 15.32 -0.03
CA GLU A 28 4.65 16.69 -0.32
C GLU A 28 3.56 17.52 -1.00
N CYS A 29 2.50 16.89 -1.52
CA CYS A 29 1.37 17.58 -2.12
C CYS A 29 0.52 18.26 -1.03
N LYS A 30 0.33 19.58 -1.17
CA LYS A 30 -0.45 20.40 -0.23
C LYS A 30 -1.95 20.44 -0.55
N ASP A 31 -2.32 20.08 -1.76
CA ASP A 31 -3.71 19.99 -2.17
C ASP A 31 -4.26 18.62 -1.76
N GLU A 32 -5.31 18.60 -0.93
CA GLU A 32 -5.89 17.34 -0.46
C GLU A 32 -6.55 16.53 -1.60
N GLU A 33 -7.06 17.20 -2.64
CA GLU A 33 -7.69 16.53 -3.78
C GLU A 33 -6.64 15.88 -4.70
N GLU A 34 -5.46 16.49 -4.82
CA GLU A 34 -4.35 15.97 -5.63
C GLU A 34 -3.36 15.09 -4.84
N ARG A 35 -3.50 15.00 -3.51
CA ARG A 35 -2.61 14.23 -2.64
C ARG A 35 -2.67 12.73 -2.92
N PHE A 36 -3.84 12.20 -3.27
CA PHE A 36 -4.03 10.78 -3.53
C PHE A 36 -3.78 10.45 -4.99
N LEU A 37 -2.69 9.74 -5.25
CA LEU A 37 -2.39 9.20 -6.59
C LEU A 37 -3.28 8.00 -6.92
N TYR A 38 -3.66 7.25 -5.89
CA TYR A 38 -4.57 6.11 -6.00
C TYR A 38 -5.26 5.85 -4.66
N SER A 39 -6.53 5.45 -4.67
CA SER A 39 -7.22 4.94 -3.48
C SER A 39 -8.40 4.07 -3.89
N ASN A 40 -8.39 2.81 -3.47
CA ASN A 40 -9.51 1.91 -3.72
C ASN A 40 -10.67 2.11 -2.73
N LEU A 41 -10.49 2.91 -1.67
CA LEU A 41 -11.47 3.05 -0.59
C LEU A 41 -12.79 3.71 -1.04
N ASN A 42 -12.77 4.44 -2.15
CA ASN A 42 -13.93 5.10 -2.75
C ASN A 42 -14.51 4.36 -3.96
N GLU A 43 -13.93 3.21 -4.33
CA GLU A 43 -14.42 2.40 -5.45
C GLU A 43 -15.64 1.57 -5.04
N GLU A 44 -16.40 1.09 -6.03
CA GLU A 44 -17.58 0.24 -5.80
C GLU A 44 -17.20 -1.06 -5.07
N GLU A 45 -16.07 -1.67 -5.43
CA GLU A 45 -15.44 -2.76 -4.68
C GLU A 45 -14.26 -2.22 -3.87
N SER A 46 -14.54 -1.64 -2.70
CA SER A 46 -13.51 -1.01 -1.86
C SER A 46 -12.57 -1.99 -1.14
N HIS A 47 -12.92 -3.26 -1.07
CA HIS A 47 -12.18 -4.28 -0.30
C HIS A 47 -12.13 -5.63 -1.04
N PRO A 48 -11.48 -5.69 -2.22
CA PRO A 48 -11.39 -6.91 -3.00
C PRO A 48 -10.67 -8.03 -2.24
N LYS A 49 -11.00 -9.29 -2.57
CA LYS A 49 -10.39 -10.49 -1.96
C LYS A 49 -9.05 -10.88 -2.59
N SER A 50 -8.66 -10.20 -3.66
CA SER A 50 -7.42 -10.46 -4.40
C SER A 50 -6.57 -9.20 -4.42
N ILE A 51 -5.25 -9.38 -4.38
CA ILE A 51 -4.30 -8.27 -4.51
C ILE A 51 -3.94 -7.94 -5.96
N GLN A 52 -4.38 -8.76 -6.93
CA GLN A 52 -3.90 -8.65 -8.31
C GLN A 52 -4.16 -7.26 -8.91
N GLY A 53 -5.34 -6.68 -8.68
CA GLY A 53 -5.65 -5.34 -9.17
C GLY A 53 -4.71 -4.26 -8.61
N PHE A 54 -4.24 -4.41 -7.37
CA PHE A 54 -3.27 -3.48 -6.79
C PHE A 54 -1.88 -3.64 -7.40
N LEU A 55 -1.47 -4.87 -7.73
CA LEU A 55 -0.20 -5.11 -8.41
C LEU A 55 -0.21 -4.49 -9.81
N ASP A 56 -1.33 -4.60 -10.53
CA ASP A 56 -1.51 -4.00 -11.85
C ASP A 56 -1.48 -2.46 -11.78
N VAL A 57 -2.08 -1.87 -10.74
CA VAL A 57 -1.98 -0.43 -10.44
C VAL A 57 -0.52 -0.06 -10.21
N LEU A 58 0.19 -0.72 -9.29
CA LEU A 58 1.59 -0.42 -8.99
C LEU A 58 2.49 -0.52 -10.21
N GLU A 59 2.28 -1.51 -11.09
CA GLU A 59 2.98 -1.65 -12.36
C GLU A 59 2.70 -0.45 -13.29
N SER A 60 1.46 0.01 -13.39
CA SER A 60 1.11 1.20 -14.20
C SER A 60 1.77 2.49 -13.70
N PHE A 61 1.98 2.60 -12.38
CA PHE A 61 2.71 3.70 -11.75
C PHE A 61 4.24 3.53 -11.76
N GLN A 62 4.75 2.41 -12.32
CA GLN A 62 6.17 2.03 -12.30
C GLN A 62 6.75 1.92 -10.88
N ILE A 63 5.91 1.53 -9.92
CA ILE A 63 6.28 1.36 -8.52
C ILE A 63 6.56 -0.12 -8.27
N SER A 64 7.76 -0.41 -7.76
CA SER A 64 8.14 -1.75 -7.32
C SER A 64 8.03 -1.85 -5.80
N LEU A 65 7.24 -2.81 -5.31
CA LEU A 65 7.22 -3.15 -3.89
C LEU A 65 8.25 -4.23 -3.55
N PRO A 66 8.85 -4.20 -2.35
CA PRO A 66 9.63 -5.32 -1.84
C PRO A 66 8.77 -6.58 -1.75
N ALA A 67 9.28 -7.73 -2.21
CA ALA A 67 8.56 -9.02 -2.14
C ALA A 67 8.08 -9.35 -0.72
N ALA A 68 8.88 -9.00 0.29
CA ALA A 68 8.52 -9.17 1.70
C ALA A 68 7.23 -8.41 2.09
N MET A 69 6.97 -7.23 1.53
CA MET A 69 5.73 -6.49 1.79
C MET A 69 4.52 -7.25 1.23
N ILE A 70 4.63 -7.77 0.02
CA ILE A 70 3.56 -8.54 -0.65
C ILE A 70 3.25 -9.81 0.16
N ASP A 71 4.28 -10.55 0.54
CA ASP A 71 4.14 -11.78 1.34
C ASP A 71 3.45 -11.52 2.69
N GLU A 72 3.78 -10.39 3.32
CA GLU A 72 3.18 -9.98 4.59
C GLU A 72 1.70 -9.64 4.45
N VAL A 73 1.32 -8.85 3.45
CA VAL A 73 -0.08 -8.49 3.21
C VAL A 73 -0.90 -9.74 2.89
N LEU A 74 -0.40 -10.62 2.02
CA LEU A 74 -1.05 -11.90 1.71
C LEU A 74 -1.22 -12.77 2.96
N ARG A 75 -0.21 -12.80 3.83
CA ARG A 75 -0.28 -13.52 5.10
C ARG A 75 -1.32 -12.92 6.03
N ASP A 76 -1.36 -11.60 6.16
CA ASP A 76 -2.33 -10.91 7.02
C ASP A 76 -3.78 -11.20 6.58
N GLY A 77 -4.03 -11.25 5.27
CA GLY A 77 -5.31 -11.71 4.72
C GLY A 77 -5.64 -13.17 5.00
N ARG A 78 -4.67 -14.09 4.83
CA ARG A 78 -4.85 -15.53 5.12
C ARG A 78 -5.10 -15.83 6.59
N GLU A 79 -4.34 -15.18 7.48
CA GLU A 79 -4.42 -15.38 8.93
C GLU A 79 -5.48 -14.50 9.59
N ASN A 80 -6.13 -13.63 8.80
CA ASN A 80 -7.13 -12.67 9.23
C ASN A 80 -6.63 -11.75 10.36
N TYR A 81 -5.38 -11.31 10.24
CA TYR A 81 -4.78 -10.34 11.16
C TYR A 81 -5.16 -8.92 10.76
N GLY A 82 -5.67 -8.17 11.73
CA GLY A 82 -5.86 -6.72 11.65
C GLY A 82 -4.98 -6.02 12.68
N ASN A 83 -4.77 -4.71 12.54
CA ASN A 83 -3.98 -3.84 13.44
C ASN A 83 -2.45 -4.09 13.42
N LYS A 84 -1.89 -4.46 12.28
CA LYS A 84 -0.44 -4.55 12.08
C LYS A 84 0.01 -3.39 11.21
N PHE A 85 0.97 -2.62 11.71
CA PHE A 85 1.59 -1.52 10.96
C PHE A 85 3.06 -1.87 10.68
N VAL A 86 3.36 -2.10 9.41
CA VAL A 86 4.74 -2.31 8.94
C VAL A 86 5.05 -1.23 7.93
N GLU A 87 6.08 -0.46 8.24
CA GLU A 87 6.59 0.60 7.41
C GLU A 87 7.80 0.07 6.62
N HIS A 88 7.82 0.35 5.32
CA HIS A 88 8.87 -0.07 4.41
C HIS A 88 9.44 1.18 3.75
N GLN A 89 10.69 1.52 4.06
CA GLN A 89 11.33 2.74 3.59
C GLN A 89 12.54 2.42 2.70
N ILE A 90 12.83 3.29 1.74
CA ILE A 90 14.09 3.28 0.99
C ILE A 90 14.87 4.52 1.40
N ILE A 91 15.89 4.36 2.23
CA ILE A 91 16.77 5.45 2.69
C ILE A 91 18.14 5.26 2.05
N ASN A 92 18.61 6.25 1.29
CA ASN A 92 19.90 6.21 0.58
C ASN A 92 20.07 4.96 -0.32
N GLY A 93 18.99 4.51 -0.96
CA GLY A 93 18.97 3.31 -1.79
C GLY A 93 18.97 1.99 -1.01
N GLN A 94 18.90 2.03 0.32
CA GLN A 94 18.78 0.85 1.17
C GLN A 94 17.35 0.67 1.65
N TYR A 95 16.84 -0.55 1.49
CA TYR A 95 15.56 -0.96 2.02
C TYR A 95 15.64 -1.16 3.54
N GLN A 96 14.73 -0.52 4.27
CA GLN A 96 14.55 -0.69 5.70
C GLN A 96 13.10 -1.06 6.00
N ARG A 97 12.93 -2.08 6.84
CA ARG A 97 11.63 -2.52 7.36
C ARG A 97 11.52 -2.14 8.82
N VAL A 98 10.52 -1.34 9.17
CA VAL A 98 10.23 -0.92 10.54
C VAL A 98 8.85 -1.41 10.90
N GLN A 99 8.76 -2.33 11.86
CA GLN A 99 7.48 -2.77 12.41
C GLN A 99 7.30 -2.13 13.79
N LYS A 100 6.24 -1.35 13.96
CA LYS A 100 5.85 -0.82 15.27
C LYS A 100 4.92 -1.84 15.93
N VAL A 101 5.27 -2.27 17.15
CA VAL A 101 4.54 -3.25 17.97
C VAL A 101 3.65 -2.51 18.95
#